data_AF-A0A834DLQ7-F1
#
_entry.id   AF-A0A834DLQ7-F1
#
_cell.length_a   1.000
_cell.length_b   1.000
_cell.length_c   1.000
_cell.angle_alpha   90.00
_cell.angle_beta   90.00
_cell.angle_gamma   90.00
#
_symmetry.space_group_name_H-M   'P 1'
#
loop_
_entity.id
_entity.type
_entity.pdbx_description
1 polymer ?
#
loop_
_entity_poly.entity_id
_entity_poly.type
_entity_poly.pdbx_seq_one_letter_code
_entity_poly.pdbx_strand_id
1 'polypeptide(L)'
;MSLFTGDSSAVRGGLHVRAGHWAQGTPELCRLERHLSAGPYRGTLFAGQPPMFISPASAPPRAKLGELVRLCGGRVTGAPHRAGIFIGPCDGEKKGARTHLSEKWILDSITRHRVCACEDYLLQ
;
A
#
# COMPACT_ATOMS: atom_id res chain seq x y z
N MET A 1 -58.78 -38.40 9.70
CA MET A 1 -59.63 -37.96 10.82
C MET A 1 -58.72 -37.48 11.93
N SER A 2 -58.71 -36.17 12.19
CA SER A 2 -58.51 -35.52 13.48
C SER A 2 -58.52 -34.02 13.24
N LEU A 3 -59.68 -33.44 13.52
CA LEU A 3 -59.93 -32.01 13.59
C LEU A 3 -59.25 -31.45 14.84
N PHE A 4 -58.63 -30.29 14.72
CA PHE A 4 -58.45 -29.37 15.84
C PHE A 4 -59.08 -28.03 15.45
N THR A 5 -60.18 -27.72 16.11
CA THR A 5 -60.90 -26.46 16.07
C THR A 5 -60.26 -25.50 17.07
N GLY A 6 -60.13 -24.22 16.73
CA GLY A 6 -59.66 -23.19 17.66
C GLY A 6 -59.68 -21.80 17.04
N ASP A 7 -60.83 -21.14 17.12
CA ASP A 7 -61.12 -19.75 16.78
C ASP A 7 -60.45 -18.76 17.76
N SER A 8 -59.87 -17.65 17.28
CA SER A 8 -60.09 -16.33 17.89
C SER A 8 -59.54 -15.18 17.05
N SER A 9 -60.44 -14.27 16.69
CA SER A 9 -60.21 -12.98 16.05
C SER A 9 -60.16 -11.88 17.11
N ALA A 10 -59.18 -10.96 17.07
CA ALA A 10 -59.29 -9.63 17.71
C ALA A 10 -58.14 -8.67 17.38
N VAL A 11 -58.43 -7.78 16.42
CA VAL A 11 -58.28 -6.30 16.41
C VAL A 11 -56.99 -5.58 16.85
N ARG A 12 -56.79 -4.47 16.10
CA ARG A 12 -56.21 -3.16 16.46
C ARG A 12 -54.69 -3.01 16.40
N GLY A 13 -54.27 -2.06 15.56
CA GLY A 13 -53.03 -1.33 15.79
C GLY A 13 -52.39 -0.81 14.52
N GLY A 14 -53.01 0.18 13.86
CA GLY A 14 -52.27 0.99 12.91
C GLY A 14 -51.20 1.78 13.66
N LEU A 15 -49.93 1.64 13.24
CA LEU A 15 -48.89 2.61 13.57
C LEU A 15 -48.12 2.95 12.28
N HIS A 16 -48.61 3.99 11.62
CA HIS A 16 -47.81 5.12 11.15
C HIS A 16 -46.31 4.84 10.93
N VAL A 17 -45.93 4.46 9.71
CA VAL A 17 -44.53 4.50 9.27
C VAL A 17 -44.10 5.96 9.14
N ARG A 18 -43.62 6.53 10.25
CA ARG A 18 -42.77 7.72 10.22
C ARG A 18 -41.34 7.26 10.48
N ALA A 19 -40.66 6.84 9.42
CA ALA A 19 -39.22 6.63 9.44
C ALA A 19 -38.54 7.84 8.79
N GLY A 20 -38.49 8.94 9.54
CA GLY A 20 -37.34 9.82 9.47
C GLY A 20 -36.19 9.08 10.13
N HIS A 21 -35.27 8.54 9.33
CA HIS A 21 -33.99 8.04 9.82
C HIS A 21 -32.98 8.32 8.71
N TRP A 22 -32.27 9.44 8.86
CA TRP A 22 -30.99 9.62 8.21
C TRP A 22 -30.17 8.37 8.54
N ALA A 23 -29.93 7.56 7.51
CA ALA A 23 -29.04 6.42 7.60
C ALA A 23 -27.69 6.95 8.09
N GLN A 24 -27.46 6.80 9.39
CA GLN A 24 -26.16 6.97 9.99
C GLN A 24 -25.35 5.78 9.52
N GLY A 25 -24.79 5.89 8.31
CA GLY A 25 -23.69 5.04 7.90
C GLY A 25 -22.56 5.26 8.90
N THR A 26 -22.36 4.29 9.78
CA THR A 26 -21.27 4.34 10.74
C THR A 26 -19.94 4.23 9.97
N PRO A 27 -18.93 5.05 10.29
CA PRO A 27 -17.60 5.02 9.63
C PRO A 27 -16.85 3.68 9.81
N GLU A 28 -17.38 2.76 10.61
CA GLU A 28 -16.84 1.42 10.84
C GLU A 28 -16.90 0.53 9.58
N LEU A 29 -17.91 0.70 8.71
CA LEU A 29 -17.99 -0.09 7.47
C LEU A 29 -16.83 0.20 6.51
N CYS A 30 -16.36 1.45 6.45
CA CYS A 30 -15.27 1.86 5.55
C CYS A 30 -13.90 1.30 5.94
N ARG A 31 -13.71 0.89 7.21
CA ARG A 31 -12.45 0.32 7.69
C ARG A 31 -12.41 -1.20 7.53
N LEU A 32 -13.57 -1.84 7.66
CA LEU A 32 -13.73 -3.28 7.51
C LEU A 32 -13.65 -3.74 6.05
N GLU A 33 -14.29 -3.02 5.11
CA GLU A 33 -14.22 -3.36 3.68
C GLU A 33 -12.80 -3.24 3.09
N ARG A 34 -11.97 -2.32 3.62
CA ARG A 34 -10.54 -2.28 3.28
C ARG A 34 -9.76 -3.49 3.77
N HIS A 35 -10.13 -4.06 4.93
CA HIS A 35 -9.51 -5.30 5.42
C HIS A 35 -9.97 -6.52 4.63
N LEU A 36 -11.24 -6.55 4.20
CA LEU A 36 -11.81 -7.69 3.47
C LEU A 36 -11.43 -7.69 1.97
N SER A 37 -11.12 -6.51 1.40
CA SER A 37 -10.58 -6.36 0.04
C SER A 37 -9.05 -6.54 -0.04
N ALA A 38 -8.37 -6.71 1.10
CA ALA A 38 -6.93 -6.89 1.17
C ALA A 38 -6.51 -8.31 0.77
N GLY A 39 -6.63 -8.65 -0.52
CA GLY A 39 -5.61 -9.49 -1.12
C GLY A 39 -4.22 -8.91 -0.81
N PRO A 40 -3.14 -9.71 -0.79
CA PRO A 40 -1.82 -9.22 -0.40
C PRO A 40 -1.49 -7.94 -1.16
N TYR A 41 -1.39 -6.81 -0.44
CA TYR A 41 -1.11 -5.51 -1.04
C TYR A 41 0.26 -5.58 -1.70
N ARG A 42 0.26 -5.76 -3.01
CA ARG A 42 1.45 -5.66 -3.86
C ARG A 42 1.42 -4.25 -4.40
N GLY A 43 2.16 -3.35 -3.78
CA GLY A 43 2.39 -2.05 -4.40
C GLY A 43 3.02 -2.29 -5.77
N THR A 44 2.54 -1.63 -6.81
CA THR A 44 3.13 -1.69 -8.15
C THR A 44 3.95 -0.43 -8.46
N LEU A 45 4.21 0.38 -7.44
CA LEU A 45 4.89 1.67 -7.52
C LEU A 45 6.22 1.60 -8.27
N PHE A 46 7.02 0.58 -7.97
CA PHE A 46 8.34 0.39 -8.58
C PHE A 46 8.38 -0.75 -9.61
N ALA A 47 7.23 -1.29 -10.03
CA ALA A 47 7.18 -2.43 -10.95
C ALA A 47 7.78 -2.12 -12.33
N GLY A 48 7.64 -0.87 -12.80
CA GLY A 48 8.23 -0.39 -14.05
C GLY A 48 9.69 0.04 -13.94
N GLN A 49 10.26 0.05 -12.74
CA GLN A 49 11.62 0.55 -12.53
C GLN A 49 12.68 -0.53 -12.82
N PRO A 50 13.89 -0.12 -13.25
CA PRO A 50 15.01 -1.04 -13.39
C PRO A 50 15.40 -1.61 -12.02
N PRO A 51 16.17 -2.71 -11.99
CA PRO A 51 16.68 -3.25 -10.74
C PRO A 51 17.48 -2.20 -9.97
N MET A 52 17.21 -2.10 -8.67
CA MET A 52 17.83 -1.14 -7.77
C MET A 52 18.91 -1.85 -6.94
N PHE A 53 20.07 -1.22 -6.80
CA PHE A 53 21.10 -1.64 -5.87
C PHE A 53 21.10 -0.72 -4.66
N ILE A 54 21.05 -1.29 -3.46
CA ILE A 54 21.06 -0.52 -2.21
C ILE A 54 22.42 -0.74 -1.54
N SER A 55 23.11 0.36 -1.26
CA SER A 55 24.41 0.34 -0.61
C SER A 55 24.32 -0.35 0.76
N PRO A 56 25.28 -1.22 1.13
CA PRO A 56 25.30 -1.85 2.45
C PRO A 56 25.52 -0.85 3.59
N ALA A 57 26.12 0.32 3.29
CA ALA A 57 26.32 1.41 4.24
C ALA A 57 25.10 2.34 4.38
N SER A 58 23.96 2.00 3.74
CA SER A 58 22.77 2.85 3.76
C SER A 58 22.13 2.96 5.15
N ALA A 59 21.60 4.14 5.45
CA ALA A 59 20.76 4.39 6.63
C ALA A 59 19.40 4.93 6.14
N PRO A 60 18.30 4.14 6.19
CA PRO A 60 18.06 2.89 6.94
C PRO A 60 18.79 1.64 6.43
N PRO A 61 18.88 0.56 7.23
CA PRO A 61 19.55 -0.68 6.84
C PRO A 61 19.04 -1.21 5.49
N ARG A 62 19.97 -1.64 4.62
CA ARG A 62 19.64 -2.16 3.27
C ARG A 62 18.52 -3.20 3.26
N ALA A 63 18.44 -4.01 4.32
CA ALA A 63 17.43 -5.06 4.45
C ALA A 63 16.02 -4.46 4.52
N LYS A 64 15.85 -3.41 5.33
CA LYS A 64 14.57 -2.72 5.51
C LYS A 64 14.19 -1.95 4.25
N LEU A 65 15.15 -1.22 3.68
CA LEU A 65 14.92 -0.46 2.45
C LEU A 65 14.59 -1.40 1.28
N GLY A 66 15.28 -2.54 1.19
CA GLY A 66 15.03 -3.54 0.16
C GLY A 66 13.70 -4.27 0.32
N GLU A 67 13.27 -4.52 1.56
CA GLU A 67 11.93 -5.04 1.87
C GLU A 67 10.84 -4.07 1.37
N LEU A 68 10.98 -2.77 1.66
CA LEU A 68 10.06 -1.74 1.19
C LEU A 68 9.95 -1.71 -0.34
N VAL A 69 11.08 -1.73 -1.05
CA VAL A 69 11.07 -1.77 -2.53
C VAL A 69 10.35 -3.01 -3.04
N ARG A 70 10.56 -4.18 -2.44
CA ARG A 70 9.88 -5.43 -2.84
C ARG A 70 8.37 -5.41 -2.57
N LEU A 71 7.96 -4.87 -1.43
CA LEU A 71 6.53 -4.68 -1.10
C LEU A 71 5.86 -3.72 -2.09
N CYS A 72 6.59 -2.71 -2.54
CA CYS A 72 6.18 -1.76 -3.56
C CYS A 72 6.42 -2.25 -5.01
N GLY A 73 6.69 -3.55 -5.20
CA GLY A 73 6.75 -4.20 -6.52
C GLY A 73 8.04 -3.98 -7.29
N GLY A 74 9.03 -3.34 -6.67
CA GLY A 74 10.35 -3.10 -7.23
C GLY A 74 11.28 -4.30 -7.08
N ARG A 75 12.37 -4.27 -7.85
CA ARG A 75 13.40 -5.31 -7.84
C ARG A 75 14.66 -4.78 -7.17
N VAL A 76 15.15 -5.50 -6.18
CA VAL A 76 16.41 -5.19 -5.47
C VAL A 76 17.44 -6.24 -5.85
N THR A 77 18.59 -5.80 -6.35
CA THR A 77 19.73 -6.65 -6.72
C THR A 77 20.89 -6.41 -5.78
N GLY A 78 21.59 -7.47 -5.38
CA GLY A 78 22.88 -7.38 -4.69
C GLY A 78 24.07 -7.22 -5.64
N ALA A 79 23.82 -7.28 -6.95
CA ALA A 79 24.82 -7.14 -7.99
C ALA A 79 24.75 -5.74 -8.61
N PRO A 80 25.73 -4.84 -8.35
CA PRO A 80 25.70 -3.46 -8.84
C PRO A 80 25.75 -3.37 -10.37
N HIS A 81 26.39 -4.33 -11.06
CA HIS A 81 26.41 -4.36 -12.53
C HIS A 81 25.04 -4.63 -13.18
N ARG A 82 24.07 -5.19 -12.44
CA ARG A 82 22.69 -5.43 -12.93
C ARG A 82 21.73 -4.31 -12.56
N ALA A 83 22.19 -3.33 -11.78
CA ALA A 83 21.36 -2.24 -11.30
C ALA A 83 21.40 -1.06 -12.25
N GLY A 84 20.22 -0.52 -12.56
CA GLY A 84 20.09 0.77 -13.26
C GLY A 84 20.11 1.95 -12.29
N ILE A 85 19.70 1.72 -11.04
CA ILE A 85 19.61 2.75 -10.00
C ILE A 85 20.39 2.27 -8.77
N PHE A 86 21.21 3.17 -8.23
CA PHE A 86 21.99 2.96 -7.02
C PHE A 86 21.42 3.82 -5.91
N ILE A 87 21.24 3.24 -4.72
CA ILE A 87 20.62 3.91 -3.58
C ILE A 87 21.60 3.92 -2.40
N GLY A 88 21.87 5.09 -1.85
CA GLY A 88 22.68 5.30 -0.65
C GLY A 88 24.13 5.70 -0.94
N PRO A 89 24.91 5.98 0.13
CA PRO A 89 26.27 6.47 0.04
C PRO A 89 27.18 5.45 -0.64
N CYS A 90 28.00 5.92 -1.57
CA CYS A 90 28.92 5.11 -2.36
C CYS A 90 30.34 5.66 -2.21
N ASP A 91 31.14 5.01 -1.37
CA ASP A 91 32.53 5.42 -1.07
C ASP A 91 33.52 5.00 -2.18
N GLY A 92 33.03 4.41 -3.27
CA GLY A 92 33.82 3.88 -4.38
C GLY A 92 33.62 4.68 -5.65
N GLU A 93 34.65 5.43 -6.03
CA GLU A 93 34.72 6.23 -7.23
C GLU A 93 34.48 5.39 -8.50
N LYS A 94 33.29 5.54 -9.08
CA LYS A 94 32.96 5.39 -10.51
C LYS A 94 31.48 5.75 -10.70
N LYS A 95 31.20 7.06 -10.65
CA LYS A 95 29.97 7.64 -11.18
C LYS A 95 29.97 7.44 -12.71
N GLY A 96 29.68 6.21 -13.15
CA GLY A 96 29.31 5.98 -14.53
C GLY A 96 27.99 6.70 -14.84
N ALA A 97 27.48 6.55 -16.07
CA ALA A 97 26.16 7.03 -16.50
C ALA A 97 24.97 6.35 -15.78
N ARG A 98 25.14 5.94 -14.51
CA ARG A 98 24.16 5.26 -13.68
C ARG A 98 23.62 6.25 -12.65
N THR A 99 22.33 6.15 -12.38
CA THR A 99 21.62 7.09 -11.50
C THR A 99 21.89 6.71 -10.04
N HIS A 100 22.64 7.56 -9.33
CA HIS A 100 22.90 7.41 -7.90
C HIS A 100 21.94 8.31 -7.10
N LEU A 101 21.10 7.73 -6.27
CA LEU A 101 20.08 8.41 -5.48
C LEU A 101 20.28 8.18 -3.98
N SER A 102 19.77 9.11 -3.18
CA SER A 102 19.65 8.93 -1.74
C SER A 102 18.53 7.96 -1.36
N GLU A 103 18.63 7.37 -0.17
CA GLU A 103 17.60 6.50 0.42
C GLU A 103 16.24 7.21 0.54
N LYS A 104 16.27 8.53 0.69
CA LYS A 104 15.09 9.39 0.77
C LYS A 104 14.21 9.29 -0.47
N TRP A 105 14.78 9.06 -1.65
CA TRP A 105 14.01 8.89 -2.89
C TRP A 105 12.98 7.75 -2.77
N ILE A 106 13.39 6.62 -2.17
CA ILE A 106 12.48 5.48 -1.93
C ILE A 106 11.42 5.89 -0.92
N LEU A 107 11.82 6.46 0.21
CA LEU A 107 10.91 6.81 1.31
C LEU A 107 9.85 7.83 0.87
N ASP A 108 10.27 8.86 0.14
CA ASP A 108 9.38 9.90 -0.35
C ASP A 108 8.48 9.37 -1.45
N SER A 109 9.00 8.50 -2.33
CA SER A 109 8.19 7.87 -3.37
C SER A 109 7.08 7.01 -2.78
N ILE A 110 7.40 6.25 -1.72
CA ILE A 110 6.42 5.43 -0.99
C ILE A 110 5.41 6.31 -0.27
N THR A 111 5.88 7.33 0.46
CA THR A 111 5.02 8.26 1.22
C THR A 111 4.03 9.00 0.31
N ARG A 112 4.49 9.44 -0.87
CA ARG A 112 3.65 10.14 -1.86
C ARG A 112 2.86 9.18 -2.75
N HIS A 113 3.09 7.87 -2.63
CA HIS A 113 2.55 6.83 -3.50
C HIS A 113 2.75 7.15 -5.00
N ARG A 114 3.90 7.76 -5.33
CA ARG A 114 4.29 8.18 -6.68
C ARG A 114 5.81 8.14 -6.81
N VAL A 115 6.32 7.66 -7.93
CA VAL A 115 7.77 7.67 -8.19
C VAL A 115 8.26 9.13 -8.28
N CYS A 116 9.14 9.52 -7.37
CA CYS A 116 9.77 10.84 -7.39
C CYS A 116 10.78 10.95 -8.54
N ALA A 117 11.05 12.18 -9.00
CA ALA A 117 12.08 12.42 -9.99
C ALA A 117 13.46 12.07 -9.40
N CYS A 118 14.30 11.42 -10.19
CA CYS A 118 15.64 11.01 -9.76
C CYS A 118 16.55 12.22 -9.48
N GLU A 119 16.42 13.27 -10.28
CA GLU A 119 17.24 14.49 -10.23
C GLU A 119 17.28 15.17 -8.86
N ASP A 120 16.14 15.26 -8.18
CA ASP A 120 16.00 15.90 -6.86
C ASP A 120 16.74 15.16 -5.74
N TYR A 121 17.09 13.89 -5.97
CA TYR A 121 17.67 13.00 -4.96
C TYR A 121 19.03 12.46 -5.37
N LEU A 122 19.63 13.01 -6.44
CA LEU A 122 20.95 12.60 -6.91
C LEU A 122 22.00 12.85 -5.82
N LEU A 123 22.76 11.80 -5.50
CA LEU A 123 23.93 11.93 -4.63
C LEU A 123 25.13 12.40 -5.46
N GLN A 124 25.55 13.64 -5.21
CA GLN A 124 26.79 14.22 -5.73
C GLN A 124 28.02 13.76 -4.94
#